data_AF-A0A7W4GNM5-F1
#
_entry.id   AF-A0A7W4GNM5-F1
#
_cell.length_a   1.000
_cell.length_b   1.000
_cell.length_c   1.000
_cell.angle_alpha   90.00
_cell.angle_beta   90.00
_cell.angle_gamma   90.00
#
_symmetry.space_group_name_H-M   'P 1'
#
loop_
_entity.id
_entity.type
_entity.pdbx_description
1 polymer ?
#
loop_
_entity_poly.entity_id
_entity_poly.type
_entity_poly.pdbx_seq_one_letter_code
_entity_poly.pdbx_strand_id
1 'polypeptide(L)' 'MTLAYSNTKNISSFSEALLKLQGMIGYLESKQAQELEHGAIESYIHDEGHEVLRKLLQPTLFRASL' A
#
# COMPACT_ATOMS: atom_id res chain seq x y z
N MET A 1 32.56 3.70 6.12
CA MET A 1 31.33 3.11 6.68
C MET A 1 30.14 3.69 5.93
N THR A 2 29.78 3.03 4.82
CA THR A 2 28.50 2.30 4.63
C THR A 2 27.27 3.19 4.41
N LEU A 3 27.17 3.74 3.19
CA LEU A 3 25.95 4.30 2.57
C LEU A 3 24.79 3.29 2.43
N ALA A 4 24.97 2.04 2.86
CA ALA A 4 24.00 0.96 2.72
C ALA A 4 22.82 1.02 3.72
N TYR A 5 22.91 1.84 4.78
CA TYR A 5 21.92 1.84 5.86
C TYR A 5 20.68 2.73 5.61
N SER A 6 20.61 3.50 4.52
CA SER A 6 19.41 4.30 4.19
C SER A 6 18.39 3.54 3.34
N ASN A 7 18.77 2.47 2.64
CA ASN A 7 17.87 1.74 1.74
C ASN A 7 17.03 0.66 2.45
N THR A 8 17.44 0.18 3.62
CA THR A 8 16.75 -0.90 4.33
C THR A 8 15.34 -0.52 4.78
N LYS A 9 15.10 0.74 5.20
CA LYS A 9 13.75 1.23 5.54
C LYS A 9 12.83 1.37 4.32
N ASN A 10 13.38 1.78 3.18
CA ASN A 10 12.61 1.89 1.93
C ASN A 10 12.22 0.51 1.37
N ILE A 11 13.12 -0.47 1.47
CA ILE A 11 12.82 -1.86 1.09
C ILE A 11 11.71 -2.44 1.98
N SER A 12 11.72 -2.16 3.29
CA SER A 12 10.65 -2.57 4.21
C SER A 12 9.30 -1.94 3.83
N SER A 13 9.27 -0.63 3.58
CA SER A 13 8.02 0.09 3.25
C SER A 13 7.41 -0.36 1.92
N PHE A 14 8.27 -0.60 0.91
CA PHE A 14 7.84 -1.13 -0.38
C PHE A 14 7.32 -2.57 -0.27
N SER A 15 8.03 -3.43 0.49
CA SER A 15 7.59 -4.80 0.75
C SER A 15 6.25 -4.84 1.48
N GLU A 16 6.02 -3.98 2.46
CA GLU A 16 4.75 -3.86 3.16
C GLU A 16 3.61 -3.39 2.24
N ALA A 17 3.88 -2.42 1.36
CA ALA A 17 2.90 -1.94 0.39
C ALA A 17 2.51 -3.03 -0.62
N LEU A 18 3.49 -3.81 -1.10
CA LEU A 18 3.24 -4.96 -1.98
C LEU A 18 2.39 -6.03 -1.30
N LEU A 19 2.72 -6.39 -0.06
CA LEU A 19 1.93 -7.37 0.70
C LEU A 19 0.49 -6.91 0.91
N LYS A 20 0.30 -5.62 1.20
CA LYS A 20 -1.04 -5.03 1.35
C LYS A 20 -1.82 -5.04 0.04
N LEU A 21 -1.18 -4.70 -1.09
CA LEU A 21 -1.80 -4.76 -2.41
C LEU A 21 -2.22 -6.20 -2.78
N GLN A 22 -1.35 -7.19 -2.53
CA GLN A 22 -1.66 -8.59 -2.75
C GLN A 22 -2.84 -9.05 -1.88
N GLY A 23 -2.89 -8.59 -0.63
CA GLY A 23 -4.03 -8.84 0.27
C GLY A 23 -5.33 -8.23 -0.25
N MET A 24 -5.29 -6.99 -0.78
CA MET A 24 -6.46 -6.35 -1.38
C MET A 24 -6.97 -7.13 -2.59
N ILE A 25 -6.07 -7.58 -3.48
CA ILE A 25 -6.45 -8.39 -4.65
C ILE A 25 -7.13 -9.69 -4.18
N GLY A 26 -6.52 -10.42 -3.24
CA GLY A 26 -7.09 -11.66 -2.72
C GLY A 26 -8.45 -11.46 -2.04
N TYR A 27 -8.65 -10.33 -1.35
CA TYR A 27 -9.94 -9.97 -0.78
C TYR A 27 -10.98 -9.68 -1.86
N LEU A 28 -10.64 -8.87 -2.87
CA LEU A 28 -11.57 -8.50 -3.95
C LEU A 28 -11.95 -9.69 -4.84
N GLU A 29 -11.07 -10.68 -4.97
CA GLU A 29 -11.36 -11.94 -5.66
C GLU A 29 -12.16 -12.94 -4.79
N SER A 30 -12.31 -12.66 -3.49
CA SER A 30 -13.04 -13.53 -2.57
C SER A 30 -14.55 -13.50 -2.80
N LYS A 31 -15.24 -14.59 -2.42
CA LYS A 31 -16.70 -14.66 -2.46
C LYS A 31 -17.36 -13.59 -1.58
N GLN A 32 -16.72 -13.22 -0.47
CA GLN A 32 -17.23 -12.20 0.44
C GLN A 32 -17.28 -10.82 -0.23
N ALA A 33 -16.26 -10.47 -1.01
CA ALA A 33 -16.26 -9.21 -1.75
C ALA A 33 -17.26 -9.22 -2.92
N GLN A 34 -17.51 -10.37 -3.55
CA GLN A 34 -18.50 -10.48 -4.63
C GLN A 34 -19.95 -10.28 -4.17
N GLU A 35 -20.22 -10.47 -2.87
CA GLU A 35 -21.54 -10.25 -2.26
C GLU A 35 -21.75 -8.81 -1.78
N LEU A 36 -20.71 -7.97 -1.81
CA LEU A 36 -20.79 -6.57 -1.40
C LEU A 36 -21.44 -5.71 -2.47
N GLU A 37 -22.16 -4.69 -2.00
CA GLU A 37 -22.64 -3.62 -2.86
C GLU A 37 -21.48 -2.85 -3.49
N HIS A 38 -21.69 -2.36 -4.71
CA HIS A 38 -20.67 -1.64 -5.47
C HIS A 38 -20.02 -0.49 -4.68
N GLY A 39 -20.82 0.26 -3.92
CA GLY A 39 -20.32 1.36 -3.09
C GLY A 39 -19.41 0.91 -1.94
N ALA A 40 -19.63 -0.28 -1.38
CA ALA A 40 -18.76 -0.84 -0.35
C ALA A 40 -17.40 -1.27 -0.94
N ILE A 41 -17.40 -1.81 -2.16
CA ILE A 41 -16.17 -2.13 -2.90
C ILE A 41 -15.39 -0.87 -3.26
N GLU A 42 -16.09 0.18 -3.72
CA GLU A 42 -15.47 1.47 -4.05
C GLU A 42 -14.81 2.11 -2.81
N SER A 43 -15.52 2.16 -1.68
CA SER A 43 -14.97 2.68 -0.42
C SER A 43 -13.76 1.87 0.04
N TYR A 44 -13.83 0.54 -0.06
CA TYR A 44 -12.70 -0.33 0.31
C TYR A 44 -11.47 -0.07 -0.57
N ILE A 45 -11.64 -0.01 -1.89
CA ILE A 45 -10.53 0.27 -2.82
C ILE A 45 -9.93 1.65 -2.54
N HIS A 46 -10.79 2.65 -2.28
CA HIS A 46 -10.36 3.99 -1.95
C HIS A 46 -9.48 4.01 -0.69
N ASP A 47 -10.00 3.49 0.42
CA ASP A 47 -9.34 3.61 1.72
C ASP A 47 -8.05 2.78 1.78
N GLU A 48 -8.11 1.52 1.36
CA GLU A 48 -6.96 0.61 1.38
C GLU A 48 -5.92 0.98 0.30
N GLY A 49 -6.39 1.44 -0.86
CA GLY A 49 -5.51 1.93 -1.93
C GLY A 49 -4.74 3.19 -1.52
N HIS A 50 -5.38 4.10 -0.79
CA HIS A 50 -4.71 5.26 -0.22
C HIS A 50 -3.60 4.88 0.77
N GLU A 51 -3.79 3.84 1.58
CA GLU A 51 -2.76 3.33 2.49
C GLU A 51 -1.57 2.69 1.74
N VAL A 52 -1.84 1.94 0.66
CA VAL A 52 -0.79 1.40 -0.22
C VAL A 52 0.02 2.54 -0.82
N LEU A 53 -0.66 3.55 -1.40
CA LEU A 53 -0.01 4.72 -1.98
C LEU A 53 0.78 5.51 -0.94
N ARG A 54 0.26 5.69 0.28
CA ARG A 54 0.99 6.37 1.37
C ARG A 54 2.31 5.65 1.68
N LYS A 55 2.29 4.31 1.80
CA LYS A 55 3.50 3.53 2.07
C LYS A 55 4.51 3.58 0.92
N LEU A 56 4.03 3.64 -0.33
CA LEU A 56 4.90 3.75 -1.52
C LEU A 56 5.50 5.16 -1.69
N LEU A 57 4.75 6.20 -1.31
CA LEU A 57 5.11 7.61 -1.55
C LEU A 57 5.66 8.34 -0.32
N GLN A 58 5.66 7.70 0.86
CA GLN A 58 6.29 8.21 2.08
C GLN A 58 7.77 8.60 1.88
N PRO A 59 8.59 7.88 1.10
CA PRO A 59 9.98 8.28 0.85
C PRO A 59 10.11 9.53 -0.03
N THR A 60 9.15 9.79 -0.92
CA THR A 60 9.17 10.90 -1.89
C THR A 60 8.73 12.24 -1.27
N LEU A 61 7.77 12.23 -0.34
CA LEU A 61 7.30 13.44 0.33
C LEU A 61 8.30 14.00 1.36
N PHE A 62 9.03 13.13 2.07
CA PHE A 62 10.06 13.56 3.02
C PHE A 62 11.30 14.17 2.34
N ARG A 63 11.52 13.87 1.05
CA ARG A 63 12.67 14.36 0.29
C ARG A 63 12.40 15.67 -0.47
N ALA A 64 11.14 16.10 -0.58
CA ALA A 64 10.74 17.36 -1.21
C ALA A 64 10.67 18.55 -0.22
N SER A 65 10.95 18.32 1.07
CA SER A 65 10.87 19.31 2.16
C SER A 65 12.24 19.70 2.73
N LEU A 66 13.34 19.43 2.00
CA LEU A 66 14.71 19.85 2.30
C LEU A 66 15.30 20.66 1.15
#